data_AF-A0A7S3BP64-F1
#
_entry.id   AF-A0A7S3BP64-F1
#
_cell.length_a   1.000
_cell.length_b   1.000
_cell.length_c   1.000
_cell.angle_alpha   90.00
_cell.angle_beta   90.00
_cell.angle_gamma   90.00
#
_symmetry.space_group_name_H-M   'P 1'
#
loop_
_entity.id
_entity.type
_entity.pdbx_description
1 polymer ?
#
loop_
_entity_poly.entity_id
_entity_poly.type
_entity_poly.pdbx_seq_one_letter_code
_entity_poly.pdbx_strand_id
1 'polypeptide(L)'
;WKVAPENPEVRQRGGLAVKDGIATTRVDERLLALEARMEARMQSYVKRLEASEMEVFRLKARVRELEGAAGAEANDGASDSCAADLPRACSHCGKSADEVKREGGKLRLCARCNDFATRYCCRECQVAHWPAHKVNCRRLTKTASADR
;
A
#
# COMPACT_ATOMS: atom_id res chain seq x y z
N TRP A 1 -69.13 -52.09 19.56
CA TRP A 1 -68.70 -50.90 18.81
C TRP A 1 -69.95 -50.20 18.30
N LYS A 2 -70.18 -48.94 18.67
CA LYS A 2 -71.32 -48.14 18.20
C LYS A 2 -70.76 -47.01 17.34
N VAL A 3 -71.14 -47.01 16.06
CA VAL A 3 -70.79 -45.98 15.08
C VAL A 3 -71.69 -44.77 15.35
N ALA A 4 -71.10 -43.58 15.50
CA ALA A 4 -71.83 -42.33 15.68
C ALA A 4 -72.41 -41.86 14.32
N PRO A 5 -73.61 -41.22 14.30
CA PRO A 5 -74.25 -40.79 13.07
C PRO A 5 -73.63 -39.50 12.51
N GLU A 6 -73.77 -39.40 11.20
CA GLU A 6 -73.17 -38.45 10.27
C GLU A 6 -73.75 -37.04 10.49
N ASN A 7 -72.88 -36.02 10.60
CA ASN A 7 -73.28 -34.62 10.77
C ASN A 7 -73.54 -33.96 9.40
N PRO A 8 -74.77 -33.48 9.09
CA PRO A 8 -75.11 -32.90 7.80
C PRO A 8 -75.09 -31.36 7.88
N GLU A 9 -73.92 -30.74 7.88
CA GLU A 9 -73.79 -29.30 7.62
C GLU A 9 -72.78 -29.03 6.51
N VAL A 10 -73.21 -29.34 5.29
CA VAL A 10 -72.67 -28.78 4.06
C VAL A 10 -73.55 -27.59 3.65
N ARG A 11 -73.11 -26.37 3.99
CA ARG A 11 -73.52 -25.08 3.41
C ARG A 11 -72.51 -24.05 3.96
N GLN A 12 -71.80 -23.22 3.22
CA GLN A 12 -71.93 -22.71 1.86
C GLN A 12 -70.52 -22.41 1.35
N ARG A 13 -70.23 -22.83 0.12
CA ARG A 13 -69.05 -22.42 -0.64
C ARG A 13 -69.09 -20.91 -0.85
N GLY A 14 -68.20 -20.17 -0.20
CA GLY A 14 -67.76 -18.86 -0.70
C GLY A 14 -66.99 -19.09 -2.00
N GLY A 15 -67.65 -18.82 -3.13
CA GLY A 15 -67.07 -18.98 -4.46
C GLY A 15 -65.93 -18.00 -4.69
N LEU A 16 -64.71 -18.51 -4.86
CA LEU A 16 -63.66 -17.81 -5.58
C LEU A 16 -64.01 -17.91 -7.06
N ALA A 17 -64.60 -16.83 -7.59
CA ALA A 17 -64.74 -16.66 -9.03
C ALA A 17 -63.34 -16.51 -9.64
N VAL A 18 -62.80 -17.61 -10.16
CA VAL A 18 -61.65 -17.59 -11.06
C VAL A 18 -62.19 -17.09 -12.40
N LYS A 19 -62.02 -15.79 -12.67
CA LYS A 19 -62.09 -15.22 -14.00
C LYS A 19 -60.66 -14.94 -14.42
N ASP A 20 -60.18 -15.74 -15.37
CA ASP A 20 -59.08 -15.46 -16.30
C ASP A 20 -58.02 -14.47 -15.81
N GLY A 21 -57.05 -15.00 -15.06
CA GLY A 21 -55.88 -14.26 -14.58
C GLY A 21 -55.23 -15.04 -13.46
N ILE A 22 -54.10 -15.68 -13.75
CA ILE A 22 -53.32 -16.42 -12.74
C ILE A 22 -52.98 -15.42 -11.62
N ALA A 23 -53.48 -15.66 -10.41
CA ALA A 23 -53.20 -14.84 -9.24
C ALA A 23 -51.74 -15.04 -8.78
N THR A 24 -50.80 -14.39 -9.48
CA THR A 24 -49.36 -14.37 -9.12
C THR A 24 -48.99 -13.19 -8.21
N THR A 25 -49.94 -12.29 -7.96
CA THR A 25 -49.69 -10.93 -7.45
C THR A 25 -48.89 -10.85 -6.15
N ARG A 26 -49.12 -11.74 -5.17
CA ARG A 26 -48.49 -11.62 -3.84
C ARG A 26 -47.05 -12.16 -3.76
N VAL A 27 -46.72 -13.18 -4.55
CA VAL A 27 -45.33 -13.71 -4.60
C VAL A 27 -44.48 -12.78 -5.47
N ASP A 28 -45.06 -12.26 -6.54
CA ASP A 28 -44.42 -11.29 -7.44
C ASP A 28 -44.12 -9.98 -6.70
N GLU A 29 -45.04 -9.46 -5.89
CA GLU A 29 -44.79 -8.28 -5.04
C GLU A 29 -43.60 -8.46 -4.08
N ARG A 30 -43.44 -9.65 -3.50
CA ARG A 30 -42.32 -9.94 -2.58
C ARG A 30 -41.00 -10.06 -3.33
N LEU A 31 -41.02 -10.60 -4.55
CA LEU A 31 -39.85 -10.71 -5.41
C LEU A 31 -39.39 -9.31 -5.86
N LEU A 32 -40.32 -8.48 -6.35
CA LEU A 32 -40.05 -7.09 -6.72
C LEU A 32 -39.51 -6.28 -5.52
N ALA A 33 -40.07 -6.47 -4.32
CA ALA A 33 -39.57 -5.82 -3.11
C ALA A 33 -38.18 -6.33 -2.68
N LEU A 34 -37.80 -7.57 -3.03
CA LEU A 34 -36.45 -8.09 -2.79
C LEU A 34 -35.47 -7.48 -3.79
N GLU A 35 -35.83 -7.45 -5.07
CA GLU A 35 -35.05 -6.84 -6.15
C GLU A 35 -34.80 -5.36 -5.87
N ALA A 36 -35.84 -4.59 -5.54
CA ALA A 36 -35.70 -3.17 -5.18
C ALA A 36 -34.76 -2.95 -3.98
N ARG A 37 -34.78 -3.84 -2.97
CA ARG A 37 -33.84 -3.77 -1.83
C ARG A 37 -32.41 -4.11 -2.25
N MET A 38 -32.23 -5.08 -3.14
CA MET A 38 -30.92 -5.44 -3.69
C MET A 38 -30.35 -4.30 -4.53
N GLU A 39 -31.17 -3.69 -5.39
CA GLU A 39 -30.80 -2.54 -6.21
C GLU A 39 -30.46 -1.33 -5.35
N ALA A 40 -31.26 -1.00 -4.33
CA ALA A 40 -30.95 0.10 -3.41
C ALA A 40 -29.61 -0.12 -2.68
N ARG A 41 -29.31 -1.37 -2.29
CA ARG A 41 -28.01 -1.74 -1.69
C ARG A 41 -26.86 -1.59 -2.70
N MET A 42 -27.08 -2.01 -3.95
CA MET A 42 -26.08 -1.91 -5.03
C MET A 42 -25.82 -0.44 -5.41
N GLN A 43 -26.85 0.37 -5.56
CA GLN A 43 -26.73 1.81 -5.80
C GLN A 43 -26.00 2.53 -4.65
N SER A 44 -26.24 2.12 -3.41
CA SER A 44 -25.51 2.64 -2.26
C SER A 44 -24.01 2.28 -2.30
N TYR A 45 -23.66 1.12 -2.85
CA TYR A 45 -22.26 0.72 -3.05
C TYR A 45 -21.59 1.54 -4.16
N VAL A 46 -22.26 1.71 -5.31
CA VAL A 46 -21.75 2.53 -6.42
C VAL A 46 -21.49 3.96 -5.98
N LYS A 47 -22.44 4.59 -5.28
CA LYS A 47 -22.26 5.95 -4.74
C LYS A 47 -21.03 6.09 -3.82
N ARG A 48 -20.72 5.06 -3.02
CA ARG A 48 -19.52 5.07 -2.16
C ARG A 48 -18.24 4.92 -2.99
N LEU A 49 -18.27 4.10 -4.03
CA LEU A 49 -17.13 3.96 -4.95
C LEU A 49 -16.85 5.27 -5.67
N GLU A 50 -17.86 5.90 -6.26
CA GLU A 50 -17.72 7.21 -6.92
C GLU A 50 -17.18 8.28 -5.95
N ALA A 51 -17.68 8.31 -4.71
CA ALA A 51 -17.17 9.21 -3.68
C ALA A 51 -15.69 8.93 -3.35
N SER A 52 -15.28 7.66 -3.32
CA SER A 52 -13.88 7.29 -3.11
C SER A 52 -12.98 7.62 -4.31
N GLU A 53 -13.49 7.51 -5.53
CA GLU A 53 -12.76 7.90 -6.75
C GLU A 53 -12.51 9.40 -6.79
N MET A 54 -13.50 10.19 -6.37
CA MET A 54 -13.34 11.64 -6.20
C MET A 54 -12.26 11.97 -5.16
N GLU A 55 -12.17 11.21 -4.08
CA GLU A 55 -11.13 11.40 -3.07
C GLU A 55 -9.74 10.99 -3.60
N VAL A 56 -9.65 9.89 -4.33
CA VAL A 56 -8.41 9.49 -5.02
C VAL A 56 -7.97 10.58 -6.00
N PHE A 57 -8.90 11.21 -6.72
CA PHE A 57 -8.59 12.31 -7.63
C PHE A 57 -8.01 13.52 -6.88
N ARG A 58 -8.62 13.94 -5.76
CA ARG A 58 -8.10 15.02 -4.91
C ARG A 58 -6.72 14.69 -4.35
N LEU A 59 -6.52 13.48 -3.86
CA LEU A 59 -5.23 13.03 -3.33
C LEU A 59 -4.15 13.04 -4.43
N LYS A 60 -4.49 12.59 -5.65
CA LYS A 60 -3.57 12.67 -6.79
C LYS A 60 -3.18 14.10 -7.15
N ALA A 61 -4.11 15.06 -7.08
CA ALA A 61 -3.79 16.47 -7.30
C ALA A 61 -2.81 17.00 -6.23
N ARG A 62 -3.08 16.68 -4.96
CA ARG A 62 -2.20 17.06 -3.84
C ARG A 62 -0.79 16.46 -3.95
N VAL A 63 -0.67 15.22 -4.42
CA VAL A 63 0.65 14.60 -4.69
C VAL A 63 1.41 15.41 -5.74
N ARG A 64 0.78 15.79 -6.85
CA ARG A 64 1.42 16.63 -7.88
C ARG A 64 1.84 18.00 -7.36
N GLU A 65 1.06 18.62 -6.49
CA GLU A 65 1.43 19.88 -5.84
C GLU A 65 2.65 19.72 -4.93
N LEU A 66 2.70 18.65 -4.12
CA LEU A 66 3.85 18.37 -3.26
C LEU A 66 5.11 18.04 -4.08
N GLU A 67 4.97 17.29 -5.17
CA GLU A 67 6.06 17.00 -6.10
C GLU A 67 6.54 18.26 -6.84
N GLY A 68 5.61 19.13 -7.26
CA GLY A 68 5.92 20.41 -7.89
C GLY A 68 6.57 21.41 -6.93
N ALA A 69 6.13 21.45 -5.67
CA ALA A 69 6.74 22.27 -4.63
C ALA A 69 8.14 21.77 -4.25
N ALA A 70 8.36 20.45 -4.26
CA ALA A 70 9.71 19.87 -4.11
C ALA A 70 10.64 20.17 -5.30
N GLY A 71 10.09 20.55 -6.46
CA GLY A 71 10.83 20.94 -7.66
C GLY A 71 11.15 22.44 -7.78
N ALA A 72 10.62 23.30 -6.89
CA ALA A 72 10.80 24.75 -6.97
C ALA A 72 11.96 25.30 -6.11
N GLU A 73 12.50 24.51 -5.19
CA GLU A 73 13.64 24.86 -4.32
C GLU A 73 14.99 24.41 -4.94
N ALA A 74 15.17 24.58 -6.25
CA ALA A 74 16.42 24.25 -6.93
C ALA A 74 16.63 25.08 -8.21
N ASN A 75 16.87 26.38 -8.09
CA ASN A 75 17.79 27.08 -8.99
C ASN A 75 18.12 28.49 -8.50
N ASP A 76 19.24 28.59 -7.78
CA ASP A 76 20.17 29.71 -7.96
C ASP A 76 21.59 29.15 -7.79
N GLY A 77 22.34 29.10 -8.90
CA GLY A 77 23.80 28.99 -8.87
C GLY A 77 24.40 27.60 -9.09
N ALA A 78 24.70 27.30 -10.35
CA ALA A 78 25.98 26.74 -10.81
C ALA A 78 26.77 25.80 -9.86
N SER A 79 26.82 24.51 -10.19
CA SER A 79 28.06 23.93 -10.71
C SER A 79 27.87 22.47 -11.13
N ASP A 80 28.46 22.18 -12.27
CA ASP A 80 28.78 20.88 -12.82
C ASP A 80 29.43 19.96 -11.76
N SER A 81 28.67 19.04 -11.14
CA SER A 81 29.22 17.79 -10.58
C SER A 81 28.11 16.80 -10.19
N CYS A 82 27.75 15.96 -11.15
CA CYS A 82 27.14 14.65 -10.87
C CYS A 82 28.17 13.72 -10.21
N ALA A 83 28.55 14.03 -8.97
CA ALA A 83 29.32 13.14 -8.11
C ALA A 83 28.73 13.18 -6.70
N ALA A 84 27.62 12.46 -6.57
CA ALA A 84 26.85 12.25 -5.35
C ALA A 84 27.74 12.16 -4.09
N ASP A 85 27.25 12.87 -3.09
CA ASP A 85 27.78 13.22 -1.77
C ASP A 85 28.05 12.01 -0.87
N LEU A 86 28.91 11.11 -1.33
CA LEU A 86 29.44 10.02 -0.53
C LEU A 86 30.58 10.55 0.34
N PRO A 87 30.67 10.15 1.63
CA PRO A 87 31.74 10.58 2.51
C PRO A 87 33.10 10.34 1.85
N ARG A 88 33.74 11.41 1.39
CA ARG A 88 35.08 11.36 0.76
C ARG A 88 36.16 11.35 1.84
N ALA A 89 35.90 10.74 2.99
CA ALA A 89 36.80 10.78 4.13
C ALA A 89 36.88 9.43 4.83
N CYS A 90 37.98 9.21 5.54
CA CYS A 90 38.13 8.04 6.39
C CYS A 90 37.24 8.15 7.64
N SER A 91 36.42 7.13 7.89
CA SER A 91 35.52 7.08 9.05
C SER A 91 36.22 6.98 10.40
N HIS A 92 37.55 6.77 10.43
CA HIS A 92 38.33 6.75 11.66
C HIS A 92 39.14 8.03 11.87
N CYS A 93 40.01 8.37 10.90
CA CYS A 93 40.95 9.48 11.04
C CYS A 93 40.48 10.77 10.38
N GLY A 94 39.33 10.78 9.71
CA GLY A 94 38.76 11.96 9.06
C GLY A 94 39.47 12.41 7.78
N LYS A 95 40.63 11.83 7.44
CA LYS A 95 41.39 12.24 6.24
C LYS A 95 40.55 12.14 4.99
N SER A 96 40.58 13.21 4.19
CA SER A 96 39.86 13.25 2.92
C SER A 96 40.50 12.32 1.87
N ALA A 97 39.76 12.03 0.82
CA ALA A 97 40.23 11.23 -0.31
C ALA A 97 41.46 11.88 -0.97
N ASP A 98 41.51 13.21 -1.01
CA ASP A 98 42.61 13.96 -1.59
C ASP A 98 43.87 13.93 -0.73
N GLU A 99 43.72 14.00 0.60
CA GLU A 99 44.83 13.83 1.53
C GLU A 99 45.42 12.43 1.44
N VAL A 100 44.57 11.41 1.45
CA VAL A 100 45.00 10.02 1.30
C VAL A 100 45.65 9.79 -0.07
N LYS A 101 45.16 10.43 -1.13
CA LYS A 101 45.74 10.35 -2.49
C LYS A 101 47.11 11.02 -2.55
N ARG A 102 47.30 12.15 -1.86
CA ARG A 102 48.61 12.83 -1.76
C ARG A 102 49.65 11.96 -1.06
N GLU A 103 49.21 11.14 -0.10
CA GLU A 103 50.03 10.13 0.58
C GLU A 103 50.23 8.84 -0.25
N GLY A 104 49.74 8.79 -1.49
CA GLY A 104 49.84 7.62 -2.38
C GLY A 104 48.83 6.50 -2.08
N GLY A 105 47.85 6.77 -1.22
CA GLY A 105 46.80 5.83 -0.84
C GLY A 105 45.49 6.03 -1.61
N LYS A 106 44.52 5.16 -1.30
CA LYS A 106 43.11 5.34 -1.69
C LYS A 106 42.20 4.87 -0.56
N LEU A 107 41.07 5.55 -0.40
CA LEU A 107 40.04 5.13 0.54
C LEU A 107 39.40 3.81 0.07
N ARG A 108 39.34 2.83 0.96
CA ARG A 108 38.79 1.49 0.72
C ARG A 108 37.51 1.29 1.52
N LEU A 109 36.59 0.53 0.95
CA LEU A 109 35.36 0.13 1.63
C LEU A 109 35.63 -1.05 2.57
N CYS A 110 34.71 -1.24 3.51
CA CYS A 110 34.70 -2.45 4.33
C CYS A 110 34.38 -3.67 3.45
N ALA A 111 35.33 -4.60 3.29
CA ALA A 111 35.17 -5.80 2.44
C ALA A 111 33.98 -6.71 2.82
N ARG A 112 33.42 -6.57 4.03
CA ARG A 112 32.31 -7.40 4.50
C ARG A 112 30.95 -6.86 4.07
N CYS A 113 30.71 -5.55 4.23
CA CYS A 113 29.41 -4.94 3.94
C CYS A 113 29.42 -4.09 2.67
N ASN A 114 30.59 -3.74 2.14
CA ASN A 114 30.79 -2.86 0.98
C ASN A 114 29.97 -1.56 1.03
N ASP A 115 29.75 -1.08 2.25
CA ASP A 115 28.97 0.12 2.51
C ASP A 115 29.70 1.37 2.03
N PHE A 116 29.08 2.13 1.13
CA PHE A 116 29.68 3.31 0.51
C PHE A 116 29.91 4.46 1.48
N ALA A 117 29.17 4.50 2.59
CA ALA A 117 29.29 5.51 3.64
C ALA A 117 30.49 5.28 4.57
N THR A 118 30.99 4.04 4.66
CA THR A 118 32.09 3.69 5.55
C THR A 118 33.38 3.40 4.78
N ARG A 119 34.37 4.30 4.89
CA ARG A 119 35.65 4.23 4.15
C ARG A 119 36.85 4.32 5.07
N TYR A 120 37.94 3.67 4.69
CA TYR A 120 39.19 3.64 5.45
C TYR A 120 40.40 3.87 4.57
N CYS A 121 41.36 4.68 5.02
CA CYS A 121 42.63 4.84 4.31
C CYS A 121 43.51 3.59 4.40
N CYS A 122 43.43 2.85 5.52
CA CYS A 122 44.25 1.68 5.79
C CYS A 122 43.53 0.67 6.70
N ARG A 123 44.15 -0.51 6.91
CA ARG A 123 43.58 -1.59 7.72
C ARG A 123 43.53 -1.22 9.20
N GLU A 124 44.50 -0.45 9.67
CA GLU A 124 44.61 0.02 11.05
C GLU A 124 43.40 0.88 11.40
N CYS A 125 43.04 1.82 10.53
CA CYS A 125 41.83 2.65 10.68
C CYS A 125 40.55 1.82 10.69
N GLN A 126 40.47 0.76 9.89
CA GLN A 126 39.33 -0.16 9.89
C GLN A 126 39.21 -0.91 11.22
N VAL A 127 40.33 -1.42 11.75
CA VAL A 127 40.35 -2.17 13.02
C VAL A 127 40.03 -1.26 14.20
N ALA A 128 40.56 -0.04 14.21
CA ALA A 128 40.29 0.93 15.27
C ALA A 128 38.83 1.39 15.30
N HIS A 129 38.19 1.59 14.14
CA HIS A 129 36.77 1.93 14.06
C HIS A 129 35.82 0.72 14.16
N TRP A 130 36.34 -0.51 14.13
CA TRP A 130 35.54 -1.74 14.16
C TRP A 130 34.53 -1.84 15.32
N PRO A 131 34.83 -1.43 16.57
CA PRO A 131 33.88 -1.49 17.67
C PRO A 131 32.58 -0.73 17.41
N ALA A 132 32.66 0.42 16.73
CA ALA A 132 31.51 1.23 16.33
C ALA A 132 30.87 0.67 15.04
N HIS A 133 31.66 0.31 14.05
CA HIS A 133 31.17 -0.17 12.75
C HIS A 133 30.49 -1.55 12.80
N LYS A 134 30.89 -2.46 13.71
CA LYS A 134 30.42 -3.87 13.72
C LYS A 134 28.91 -4.04 13.72
N VAL A 135 28.17 -3.14 14.37
CA VAL A 135 26.70 -3.19 14.48
C VAL A 135 26.08 -2.92 13.13
N ASN A 136 26.51 -1.84 12.47
CA ASN A 136 26.01 -1.44 11.16
C ASN A 136 26.47 -2.42 10.06
N CYS A 137 27.72 -2.90 10.15
CA CYS A 137 28.26 -3.89 9.24
C CYS A 137 27.37 -5.15 9.13
N ARG A 138 26.89 -5.67 10.27
CA ARG A 138 26.00 -6.85 10.31
C ARG A 138 24.61 -6.58 9.74
N ARG A 139 24.07 -5.37 9.90
CA ARG A 139 22.75 -4.99 9.38
C ARG A 139 22.78 -4.94 7.85
N LEU A 140 23.78 -4.27 7.29
CA LEU A 140 23.91 -4.08 5.84
C LEU A 140 24.22 -5.38 5.09
N THR A 141 24.89 -6.35 5.74
CA THR A 141 25.08 -7.67 5.11
C THR A 141 23.80 -8.49 4.96
N LYS A 142 22.74 -8.22 5.74
CA LYS A 142 21.47 -8.97 5.66
C LYS A 142 20.57 -8.49 4.53
N THR A 143 20.68 -7.23 4.14
CA THR A 143 19.82 -6.64 3.10
C THR A 143 20.32 -6.97 1.69
N ALA A 144 21.63 -7.14 1.50
CA ALA A 144 22.22 -7.49 0.21
C ALA A 144 21.96 -8.95 -0.26
N SER A 145 21.41 -9.81 0.60
CA SER A 145 21.10 -11.22 0.29
C SER A 145 19.61 -11.49 0.03
N ALA A 146 18.76 -10.47 0.07
CA ALA A 146 17.30 -10.60 -0.17
C ALA A 146 16.88 -10.26 -1.62
N ASP A 147 17.83 -9.88 -2.47
CA ASP A 147 17.59 -9.33 -3.82
C ASP A 147 18.48 -10.01 -4.88
N ARG A 148 18.74 -11.32 -4.70
CA ARG A 148 19.56 -12.12 -5.63
C ARG A 148 19.02 -13.52 -5.80
#